data_AF-A0A956LL94-F1
#
_entry.id   AF-A0A956LL94-F1
#
_cell.length_a   1.000
_cell.length_b   1.000
_cell.length_c   1.000
_cell.angle_alpha   90.00
_cell.angle_beta   90.00
_cell.angle_gamma   90.00
#
_symmetry.space_group_name_H-M   'P 1'
#
loop_
_entity.id
_entity.type
_entity.pdbx_description
1 polymer ?
#
loop_
_entity_poly.entity_id
_entity_poly.type
_entity_poly.pdbx_seq_one_letter_code
_entity_poly.pdbx_strand_id
1 'polypeptide(L)'
;MWLVRLDIRDNMAAQRGVDDGATHYPEITLGVSIRFGAKKDEPEEDSDGDGYLDSDDDCPYDPENFNGYEDEDGCPEYDRDGDGFFDNQDACPDVPGIAPDGCPEKDRDGDGFLDSQDACPDTPGVEPDGCPIPDTDGDGILDPDDQCVTQPETRNGYQDEDGCPDEIPPKLAKFTGAIKGIYFDFNKDTIKPKSKPVLDRAVSVLDEFPSIRIE
;
A
#
# COMPACT_ATOMS: atom_id res chain seq x y z
N MET A 1 37.39 -50.64 13.07
CA MET A 1 38.46 -50.84 12.06
C MET A 1 39.34 -52.01 12.49
N TRP A 2 39.48 -53.05 11.66
CA TRP A 2 40.41 -54.17 11.88
C TRP A 2 41.70 -53.93 11.09
N LEU A 3 42.85 -54.24 11.70
CA LEU A 3 44.13 -54.18 11.03
C LEU A 3 44.76 -55.57 11.08
N VAL A 4 45.10 -56.10 9.89
CA VAL A 4 45.84 -57.34 9.73
C VAL A 4 47.31 -57.00 9.60
N ARG A 5 48.14 -57.61 10.44
CA ARG A 5 49.60 -57.48 10.39
C ARG A 5 50.22 -58.82 10.04
N LEU A 6 51.08 -58.82 9.03
CA LEU A 6 51.95 -59.92 8.67
C LEU A 6 53.37 -59.61 9.17
N ASP A 7 53.94 -60.48 10.00
CA ASP A 7 55.31 -60.36 10.50
C ASP A 7 56.08 -61.63 10.13
N ILE A 8 57.20 -61.46 9.41
CA ILE A 8 58.06 -62.56 8.96
C ILE A 8 59.43 -62.35 9.61
N ARG A 9 59.92 -63.37 10.30
CA ARG A 9 61.22 -63.35 10.99
C ARG A 9 62.02 -64.57 10.58
N ASP A 10 63.31 -64.42 10.35
CA ASP A 10 64.23 -65.56 10.25
C ASP A 10 65.06 -65.63 11.53
N ASN A 11 64.88 -66.69 12.30
CA ASN A 11 65.60 -66.87 13.55
C ASN A 11 66.80 -67.79 13.28
N MET A 12 67.99 -67.34 13.65
CA MET A 12 69.23 -68.11 13.50
C MET A 12 69.67 -68.64 14.87
N ALA A 13 69.87 -69.95 14.98
CA ALA A 13 70.42 -70.58 16.17
C ALA A 13 71.73 -71.31 15.84
N ALA A 14 72.76 -71.08 16.67
CA ALA A 14 74.02 -71.81 16.61
C ALA A 14 74.01 -72.93 17.67
N GLN A 15 74.19 -74.18 17.25
CA GLN A 15 74.36 -75.29 18.19
C GLN A 15 75.77 -75.27 18.77
N ARG A 16 75.88 -75.23 20.10
CA ARG A 16 77.18 -75.19 20.79
C ARG A 16 77.85 -76.57 20.69
N GLY A 17 78.96 -76.66 19.95
CA GLY A 17 79.78 -77.88 19.84
C GLY A 17 79.81 -78.56 18.48
N VAL A 18 79.27 -77.94 17.42
CA VAL A 18 79.42 -78.38 16.02
C VAL A 18 80.09 -77.26 15.23
N ASP A 19 81.23 -77.54 14.59
CA ASP A 19 81.93 -76.55 13.76
C ASP A 19 81.13 -76.28 12.46
N ASP A 20 80.81 -75.00 12.24
CA ASP A 20 80.21 -74.38 11.04
C ASP A 20 78.74 -74.68 10.64
N GLY A 21 77.87 -75.05 11.60
CA GLY A 21 76.43 -75.18 11.35
C GLY A 21 75.58 -74.06 11.98
N ALA A 22 75.11 -73.08 11.19
CA ALA A 22 73.99 -72.21 11.59
C ALA A 22 72.66 -72.80 11.13
N THR A 23 71.71 -72.98 12.05
CA THR A 23 70.36 -73.46 11.71
C THR A 23 69.41 -72.28 11.61
N HIS A 24 68.78 -72.11 10.44
CA HIS A 24 67.78 -71.09 10.17
C HIS A 24 66.38 -71.68 10.34
N TYR A 25 65.49 -70.97 11.01
CA TYR A 25 64.07 -71.32 11.06
C TYR A 25 63.22 -70.06 10.87
N PRO A 26 62.57 -69.90 9.70
CA PRO A 26 61.68 -68.78 9.45
C PRO A 26 60.36 -68.96 10.19
N GLU A 27 59.90 -67.88 10.82
CA GLU A 27 58.62 -67.79 11.52
C GLU A 27 57.74 -66.74 10.82
N ILE A 28 56.51 -67.13 10.52
CA ILE A 28 55.52 -66.25 9.90
C ILE A 28 54.35 -66.13 10.88
N THR A 29 54.11 -64.91 11.35
CA THR A 29 53.00 -64.61 12.27
C THR A 29 51.97 -63.73 11.57
N LEU A 30 50.72 -64.19 11.55
CA LEU A 30 49.57 -63.39 11.14
C LEU A 30 48.82 -62.92 12.39
N GLY A 31 48.85 -61.61 12.63
CA GLY A 31 48.13 -60.98 13.74
C GLY A 31 46.90 -60.23 13.25
N VAL A 32 45.75 -60.47 13.88
CA VAL A 32 44.56 -59.63 13.70
C VAL A 32 44.41 -58.77 14.95
N SER A 33 44.40 -57.45 14.76
CA SER A 33 44.14 -56.52 15.83
C SER A 33 42.77 -55.86 15.63
N ILE A 34 41.94 -55.94 16.67
CA ILE A 34 40.60 -55.36 16.71
C ILE A 34 40.62 -54.25 17.76
N ARG A 35 40.37 -53.00 17.35
CA ARG A 35 40.17 -51.89 18.28
C ARG A 35 38.70 -51.83 18.68
N PHE A 36 38.39 -52.09 19.94
CA PHE A 36 37.05 -51.93 20.51
C PHE A 36 36.85 -50.47 20.95
N GLY A 37 35.73 -49.85 20.55
CA GLY A 37 35.37 -48.48 20.96
C GLY A 37 35.78 -47.36 20.00
N ALA A 38 36.11 -47.66 18.74
CA ALA A 38 36.09 -46.61 17.72
C ALA A 38 34.65 -46.12 17.57
N LYS A 39 34.37 -44.87 17.96
CA LYS A 39 33.13 -44.20 17.57
C LYS A 39 33.10 -44.22 16.03
N LYS A 40 32.04 -44.79 15.47
CA LYS A 40 31.74 -44.64 14.05
C LYS A 40 31.39 -43.16 13.90
N ASP A 41 32.14 -42.40 13.11
CA ASP A 41 31.70 -41.07 12.73
C ASP A 41 30.31 -41.26 12.10
N GLU A 42 29.29 -40.66 12.72
CA GLU A 42 27.94 -40.70 12.20
C GLU A 42 27.96 -39.97 10.85
N PRO A 43 27.36 -40.54 9.79
CA PRO A 43 27.28 -39.84 8.51
C PRO A 43 26.55 -38.52 8.74
N GLU A 44 27.11 -37.43 8.22
CA GLU A 44 26.44 -36.12 8.22
C GLU A 44 25.14 -36.27 7.40
N GLU A 45 24.04 -35.81 7.98
CA GLU A 45 22.69 -35.92 7.39
C GLU A 45 22.45 -34.70 6.48
N ASP A 46 21.69 -34.94 5.41
CA ASP A 46 21.20 -33.98 4.42
C ASP A 46 19.77 -34.46 4.14
N SER A 47 18.82 -33.82 4.81
CA SER A 47 17.47 -34.32 5.02
C SER A 47 16.54 -34.04 3.84
N ASP A 48 16.77 -32.98 3.07
CA ASP A 48 16.01 -32.64 1.86
C ASP A 48 16.77 -32.90 0.53
N GLY A 49 18.08 -33.14 0.59
CA GLY A 49 18.89 -33.60 -0.52
C GLY A 49 19.30 -32.50 -1.49
N ASP A 50 19.36 -31.25 -1.04
CA ASP A 50 19.74 -30.11 -1.87
C ASP A 50 21.27 -29.90 -1.98
N GLY A 51 22.04 -30.57 -1.12
CA GLY A 51 23.50 -30.53 -1.09
C GLY A 51 24.11 -29.75 0.08
N TYR A 52 23.30 -29.14 0.92
CA TYR A 52 23.68 -28.62 2.23
C TYR A 52 23.48 -29.71 3.29
N LEU A 53 24.35 -29.72 4.31
CA LEU A 53 24.22 -30.67 5.42
C LEU A 53 23.26 -30.06 6.43
N ASP A 54 22.47 -30.87 7.15
CA ASP A 54 21.52 -30.42 8.18
C ASP A 54 22.16 -29.50 9.25
N SER A 55 23.49 -29.54 9.42
CA SER A 55 24.24 -28.68 10.35
C SER A 55 24.67 -27.32 9.77
N ASP A 56 24.75 -27.22 8.45
CA ASP A 56 25.18 -26.04 7.68
C ASP A 56 24.02 -25.45 6.83
N ASP A 57 22.82 -26.02 6.95
CA ASP A 57 21.59 -25.66 6.24
C ASP A 57 20.63 -24.92 7.20
N ASP A 58 20.21 -23.71 6.83
CA ASP A 58 19.26 -22.92 7.62
C ASP A 58 17.82 -23.46 7.50
N CYS A 59 17.53 -24.26 6.46
CA CYS A 59 16.26 -24.90 6.17
C CYS A 59 16.37 -26.42 5.91
N PRO A 60 16.79 -27.25 6.90
CA PRO A 60 17.14 -28.67 6.70
C PRO A 60 16.09 -29.62 6.10
N TYR A 61 14.87 -29.15 5.85
CA TYR A 61 13.77 -29.97 5.35
C TYR A 61 13.10 -29.39 4.10
N ASP A 62 13.53 -28.22 3.64
CA ASP A 62 12.96 -27.51 2.50
C ASP A 62 14.11 -27.22 1.51
N PRO A 63 14.18 -27.92 0.37
CA PRO A 63 15.38 -27.94 -0.46
C PRO A 63 15.61 -26.62 -1.18
N GLU A 64 16.86 -26.15 -1.15
CA GLU A 64 17.36 -24.98 -1.87
C GLU A 64 17.00 -25.03 -3.37
N ASN A 65 16.65 -23.86 -3.91
CA ASN A 65 16.19 -23.71 -5.28
C ASN A 65 17.18 -23.03 -6.24
N PHE A 66 18.47 -22.85 -5.92
CA PHE A 66 19.57 -22.49 -6.85
C PHE A 66 19.18 -21.51 -7.96
N ASN A 67 18.54 -20.40 -7.58
CA ASN A 67 17.98 -19.42 -8.49
C ASN A 67 18.95 -18.23 -8.75
N GLY A 68 20.07 -18.18 -8.04
CA GLY A 68 21.09 -17.13 -8.11
C GLY A 68 20.93 -16.02 -7.07
N TYR A 69 20.01 -16.17 -6.12
CA TYR A 69 19.77 -15.29 -4.98
C TYR A 69 19.84 -16.15 -3.72
N GLU A 70 20.58 -15.69 -2.70
CA GLU A 70 20.78 -16.36 -1.39
C GLU A 70 21.11 -17.87 -1.38
N ASP A 71 21.41 -18.49 -2.54
CA ASP A 71 21.79 -19.89 -2.79
C ASP A 71 22.79 -20.56 -1.82
N GLU A 72 23.49 -19.82 -0.94
CA GLU A 72 24.49 -20.31 0.01
C GLU A 72 23.94 -20.68 1.40
N ASP A 73 22.68 -20.38 1.72
CA ASP A 73 22.08 -20.61 3.05
C ASP A 73 21.28 -21.93 3.19
N GLY A 74 20.98 -22.60 2.08
CA GLY A 74 20.20 -23.85 2.04
C GLY A 74 18.68 -23.64 2.07
N CYS A 75 18.20 -22.39 1.95
CA CYS A 75 16.79 -22.05 2.09
C CYS A 75 16.15 -21.56 0.77
N PRO A 76 15.16 -22.27 0.20
CA PRO A 76 14.52 -21.83 -1.03
C PRO A 76 13.76 -20.51 -0.85
N GLU A 77 13.95 -19.57 -1.78
CA GLU A 77 13.16 -18.34 -1.78
C GLU A 77 11.89 -18.47 -2.61
N TYR A 78 10.81 -17.91 -2.08
CA TYR A 78 9.51 -17.90 -2.71
C TYR A 78 9.14 -16.50 -3.15
N ASP A 79 8.52 -16.40 -4.31
CA ASP A 79 7.86 -15.22 -4.86
C ASP A 79 6.43 -15.65 -5.23
N ARG A 80 5.50 -15.42 -4.31
CA ARG A 80 4.13 -15.95 -4.39
C ARG A 80 3.30 -15.28 -5.49
N ASP A 81 3.53 -14.00 -5.76
CA ASP A 81 2.74 -13.22 -6.69
C ASP A 81 3.43 -12.97 -8.04
N GLY A 82 4.72 -13.27 -8.12
CA GLY A 82 5.51 -13.27 -9.34
C GLY A 82 5.94 -11.88 -9.80
N ASP A 83 6.03 -10.91 -8.89
CA ASP A 83 6.41 -9.53 -9.21
C ASP A 83 7.94 -9.30 -9.21
N GLY A 84 8.71 -10.29 -8.77
CA GLY A 84 10.17 -10.27 -8.71
C GLY A 84 10.75 -9.78 -7.38
N PHE A 85 9.92 -9.54 -6.37
CA PHE A 85 10.32 -9.36 -4.97
C PHE A 85 10.03 -10.65 -4.20
N PHE A 86 11.06 -11.25 -3.61
CA PHE A 86 10.85 -12.45 -2.79
C PHE A 86 10.02 -12.13 -1.56
N ASP A 87 9.21 -13.08 -1.10
CA ASP A 87 8.27 -12.95 0.02
C ASP A 87 8.89 -12.37 1.31
N ASN A 88 10.19 -12.58 1.53
CA ASN A 88 10.93 -12.06 2.68
C ASN A 88 11.36 -10.58 2.54
N GLN A 89 11.35 -10.05 1.32
CA GLN A 89 11.70 -8.69 0.93
C GLN A 89 10.49 -7.88 0.46
N ASP A 90 9.38 -8.56 0.14
CA ASP A 90 8.14 -7.96 -0.30
C ASP A 90 7.23 -7.58 0.89
N ALA A 91 6.80 -6.32 0.94
CA ALA A 91 5.83 -5.85 1.92
C ALA A 91 4.39 -6.28 1.61
N CYS A 92 4.13 -6.72 0.37
CA CYS A 92 2.85 -7.19 -0.15
C CYS A 92 2.91 -8.59 -0.83
N PRO A 93 3.36 -9.68 -0.14
CA PRO A 93 3.69 -10.98 -0.77
C PRO A 93 2.59 -11.75 -1.53
N ASP A 94 1.38 -11.22 -1.61
CA ASP A 94 0.25 -11.85 -2.30
C ASP A 94 -0.34 -10.91 -3.38
N VAL A 95 0.24 -9.73 -3.62
CA VAL A 95 -0.30 -8.69 -4.51
C VAL A 95 0.83 -8.04 -5.31
N PRO A 96 0.92 -8.30 -6.63
CA PRO A 96 2.06 -7.85 -7.42
C PRO A 96 2.27 -6.35 -7.37
N GLY A 97 3.49 -5.92 -7.06
CA GLY A 97 3.85 -4.53 -6.95
C GLY A 97 5.10 -4.14 -7.72
N ILE A 98 5.71 -3.05 -7.27
CA ILE A 98 6.90 -2.46 -7.86
C ILE A 98 7.89 -2.02 -6.78
N ALA A 99 9.08 -1.63 -7.20
CA ALA A 99 10.08 -1.06 -6.31
C ALA A 99 9.54 0.19 -5.57
N PRO A 100 9.94 0.41 -4.30
CA PRO A 100 11.03 -0.29 -3.61
C PRO A 100 10.62 -1.48 -2.74
N ASP A 101 9.33 -1.68 -2.50
CA ASP A 101 8.82 -2.57 -1.44
C ASP A 101 7.94 -3.72 -1.94
N GLY A 102 7.86 -3.95 -3.26
CA GLY A 102 7.04 -5.02 -3.84
C GLY A 102 5.54 -4.77 -3.73
N CYS A 103 5.13 -3.55 -3.36
CA CYS A 103 3.72 -3.19 -3.25
C CYS A 103 3.23 -2.38 -4.46
N PRO A 104 1.94 -2.49 -4.83
CA PRO A 104 1.31 -1.57 -5.76
C PRO A 104 1.41 -0.11 -5.29
N GLU A 105 1.43 0.83 -6.24
CA GLU A 105 1.30 2.25 -5.91
C GLU A 105 -0.04 2.51 -5.21
N LYS A 106 0.01 3.36 -4.19
CA LYS A 106 -1.16 3.69 -3.36
C LYS A 106 -2.00 4.78 -4.01
N ASP A 107 -3.30 4.60 -3.92
CA ASP A 107 -4.35 5.59 -4.19
C ASP A 107 -5.28 5.50 -2.98
N ARG A 108 -5.02 6.36 -1.98
CA ARG A 108 -5.61 6.24 -0.65
C ARG A 108 -7.09 6.60 -0.61
N ASP A 109 -7.52 7.52 -1.45
CA ASP A 109 -8.89 8.00 -1.47
C ASP A 109 -9.74 7.44 -2.63
N GLY A 110 -9.09 6.78 -3.59
CA GLY A 110 -9.72 6.03 -4.67
C GLY A 110 -10.28 6.92 -5.78
N ASP A 111 -9.74 8.13 -5.96
CA ASP A 111 -10.17 9.06 -7.00
C ASP A 111 -9.51 8.80 -8.37
N GLY A 112 -8.53 7.90 -8.42
CA GLY A 112 -7.80 7.49 -9.61
C GLY A 112 -6.48 8.25 -9.83
N PHE A 113 -6.13 9.19 -8.95
CA PHE A 113 -4.80 9.79 -8.86
C PHE A 113 -3.98 9.02 -7.84
N LEU A 114 -2.77 8.60 -8.23
CA LEU A 114 -1.86 7.95 -7.30
C LEU A 114 -1.40 8.96 -6.24
N ASP A 115 -1.17 8.51 -5.01
CA ASP A 115 -0.67 9.32 -3.88
C ASP A 115 0.59 10.16 -4.23
N SER A 116 1.39 9.68 -5.19
CA SER A 116 2.60 10.34 -5.68
C SER A 116 2.35 11.49 -6.66
N GLN A 117 1.16 11.52 -7.27
CA GLN A 117 0.70 12.47 -8.28
C GLN A 117 -0.48 13.33 -7.80
N ASP A 118 -1.09 12.96 -6.68
CA ASP A 118 -2.20 13.66 -6.05
C ASP A 118 -1.71 14.73 -5.05
N ALA A 119 -2.20 15.96 -5.20
CA ALA A 119 -1.94 17.06 -4.28
C ALA A 119 -2.79 16.97 -2.99
N CYS A 120 -3.86 16.18 -3.01
CA CYS A 120 -4.79 15.93 -1.91
C CYS A 120 -4.98 14.42 -1.58
N PRO A 121 -3.93 13.63 -1.25
CA PRO A 121 -3.97 12.16 -1.16
C PRO A 121 -4.94 11.48 -0.18
N ASP A 122 -5.71 12.26 0.59
CA ASP A 122 -6.66 11.76 1.58
C ASP A 122 -8.07 12.30 1.31
N THR A 123 -8.32 12.97 0.18
CA THR A 123 -9.60 13.63 -0.13
C THR A 123 -9.88 13.60 -1.63
N PRO A 124 -10.90 12.83 -2.07
CA PRO A 124 -11.13 12.58 -3.49
C PRO A 124 -11.31 13.87 -4.29
N GLY A 125 -10.59 14.00 -5.39
CA GLY A 125 -10.67 15.14 -6.28
C GLY A 125 -10.83 14.78 -7.75
N VAL A 126 -10.43 15.72 -8.59
CA VAL A 126 -10.52 15.64 -10.05
C VAL A 126 -9.29 16.28 -10.70
N GLU A 127 -9.20 16.20 -12.03
CA GLU A 127 -8.14 16.90 -12.77
C GLU A 127 -8.12 18.40 -12.44
N PRO A 128 -6.92 19.02 -12.39
CA PRO A 128 -5.63 18.48 -12.86
C PRO A 128 -4.76 17.82 -11.78
N ASP A 129 -5.09 17.96 -10.50
CA ASP A 129 -4.17 17.68 -9.39
C ASP A 129 -4.71 16.72 -8.33
N GLY A 130 -5.86 16.08 -8.56
CA GLY A 130 -6.47 15.15 -7.60
C GLY A 130 -7.12 15.85 -6.41
N CYS A 131 -7.26 17.17 -6.45
CA CYS A 131 -7.91 17.92 -5.38
C CYS A 131 -9.39 18.23 -5.69
N PRO A 132 -10.23 18.37 -4.66
CA PRO A 132 -11.57 18.93 -4.81
C PRO A 132 -11.50 20.35 -5.38
N ILE A 133 -12.45 20.68 -6.25
CA ILE A 133 -12.61 22.06 -6.73
C ILE A 133 -13.02 22.93 -5.53
N PRO A 134 -12.33 24.05 -5.28
CA PRO A 134 -12.63 24.91 -4.14
C PRO A 134 -13.97 25.65 -4.29
N ASP A 135 -14.56 25.96 -3.14
CA ASP A 135 -15.69 26.87 -2.93
C ASP A 135 -15.25 27.80 -1.79
N THR A 136 -14.69 28.95 -2.16
CA THR A 136 -13.92 29.83 -1.27
C THR A 136 -14.80 30.54 -0.24
N ASP A 137 -16.05 30.85 -0.56
CA ASP A 137 -16.99 31.51 0.35
C ASP A 137 -18.11 30.60 0.91
N GLY A 138 -18.23 29.37 0.38
CA GLY A 138 -19.07 28.32 0.93
C GLY A 138 -20.55 28.48 0.60
N ASP A 139 -20.90 29.15 -0.50
CA ASP A 139 -22.29 29.34 -0.93
C ASP A 139 -22.87 28.17 -1.75
N GLY A 140 -22.01 27.22 -2.11
CA GLY A 140 -22.30 26.00 -2.86
C GLY A 140 -22.11 26.12 -4.37
N ILE A 141 -21.57 27.22 -4.88
CA ILE A 141 -21.10 27.40 -6.25
C ILE A 141 -19.56 27.30 -6.23
N LEU A 142 -18.99 26.49 -7.10
CA LEU A 142 -17.55 26.26 -7.13
C LEU A 142 -16.82 27.47 -7.72
N ASP A 143 -15.62 27.79 -7.24
CA ASP A 143 -14.82 28.95 -7.67
C ASP A 143 -14.72 29.14 -9.20
N PRO A 144 -14.62 28.10 -10.05
CA PRO A 144 -14.59 28.26 -11.51
C PRO A 144 -15.93 28.71 -12.13
N ASP A 145 -17.04 28.44 -11.46
CA ASP A 145 -18.41 28.77 -11.88
C ASP A 145 -18.97 29.99 -11.12
N ASP A 146 -18.27 30.45 -10.08
CA ASP A 146 -18.64 31.59 -9.24
C ASP A 146 -18.04 32.91 -9.77
N GLN A 147 -18.89 33.90 -10.05
CA GLN A 147 -18.43 35.23 -10.50
C GLN A 147 -17.85 36.08 -9.37
N CYS A 148 -18.19 35.75 -8.12
CA CYS A 148 -17.92 36.54 -6.94
C CYS A 148 -17.06 35.86 -5.86
N VAL A 149 -16.62 34.60 -5.99
CA VAL A 149 -15.55 33.80 -5.30
C VAL A 149 -15.33 33.98 -3.79
N THR A 150 -15.26 35.21 -3.33
CA THR A 150 -15.02 35.62 -1.94
C THR A 150 -16.26 36.22 -1.26
N GLN A 151 -17.40 36.26 -1.96
CA GLN A 151 -18.63 36.89 -1.51
C GLN A 151 -19.81 35.94 -1.74
N PRO A 152 -20.38 35.38 -0.67
CA PRO A 152 -21.37 34.33 -0.82
C PRO A 152 -22.67 34.84 -1.43
N GLU A 153 -23.24 34.05 -2.34
CA GLU A 153 -24.52 34.24 -2.98
C GLU A 153 -25.66 34.51 -1.96
N THR A 154 -26.55 35.43 -2.34
CA THR A 154 -27.78 35.72 -1.60
C THR A 154 -28.98 35.13 -2.31
N ARG A 155 -29.30 33.86 -2.00
CA ARG A 155 -30.47 33.15 -2.57
C ARG A 155 -31.79 33.87 -2.29
N ASN A 156 -32.25 34.66 -3.25
CA ASN A 156 -33.42 35.53 -3.14
C ASN A 156 -34.38 35.40 -4.34
N GLY A 157 -34.09 34.50 -5.28
CA GLY A 157 -34.88 34.26 -6.49
C GLY A 157 -34.48 35.17 -7.67
N TYR A 158 -33.37 35.90 -7.55
CA TYR A 158 -32.82 36.75 -8.59
C TYR A 158 -31.33 36.39 -8.75
N GLN A 159 -30.97 35.95 -9.95
CA GLN A 159 -29.62 35.49 -10.35
C GLN A 159 -28.87 34.53 -9.41
N ASP A 160 -29.56 33.81 -8.52
CA ASP A 160 -29.03 32.79 -7.59
C ASP A 160 -28.06 31.70 -8.16
N GLU A 161 -27.78 31.68 -9.46
CA GLU A 161 -26.85 30.75 -10.13
C GLU A 161 -25.52 31.43 -10.52
N ASP A 162 -25.33 32.74 -10.31
CA ASP A 162 -24.12 33.46 -10.72
C ASP A 162 -23.05 33.63 -9.64
N GLY A 163 -23.38 33.27 -8.39
CA GLY A 163 -22.45 33.29 -7.25
C GLY A 163 -22.27 34.66 -6.61
N CYS A 164 -22.97 35.69 -7.10
CA CYS A 164 -22.81 37.05 -6.62
C CYS A 164 -23.95 37.50 -5.70
N PRO A 165 -23.65 38.12 -4.54
CA PRO A 165 -24.69 38.61 -3.65
C PRO A 165 -25.52 39.70 -4.32
N ASP A 166 -26.77 39.38 -4.62
CA ASP A 166 -27.73 40.34 -5.09
C ASP A 166 -28.43 41.05 -3.93
N GLU A 167 -28.15 42.35 -3.79
CA GLU A 167 -28.89 43.20 -2.88
C GLU A 167 -30.16 43.72 -3.53
N ILE A 168 -31.31 43.48 -2.88
CA ILE A 168 -32.55 44.18 -3.23
C ILE A 168 -32.30 45.69 -3.08
N PRO A 169 -32.45 46.49 -4.16
CA PRO A 169 -32.20 47.92 -4.08
C PRO A 169 -33.01 48.54 -2.92
N PRO A 170 -32.46 49.49 -2.13
CA PRO A 170 -33.12 50.03 -0.94
C PRO A 170 -34.50 50.64 -1.22
N LYS A 171 -34.77 51.03 -2.47
CA LYS A 171 -36.09 51.49 -2.93
C LYS A 171 -37.13 50.37 -2.91
N LEU A 172 -36.75 49.17 -3.32
CA LEU A 172 -37.60 47.97 -3.37
C LEU A 172 -37.75 47.32 -2.00
N ALA A 173 -36.72 47.39 -1.15
CA ALA A 173 -36.79 46.92 0.23
C ALA A 173 -37.93 47.59 1.05
N LYS A 174 -38.45 48.74 0.61
CA LYS A 174 -39.62 49.41 1.22
C LYS A 174 -40.97 48.77 0.84
N PHE A 175 -40.98 47.97 -0.22
CA PHE A 175 -42.15 47.30 -0.79
C PHE A 175 -42.10 45.78 -0.61
N THR A 176 -41.07 45.24 0.05
CA THR A 176 -41.02 43.83 0.44
C THR A 176 -41.98 43.57 1.61
N GLY A 177 -42.74 42.47 1.55
CA GLY A 177 -43.75 42.10 2.54
C GLY A 177 -45.09 42.82 2.42
N ALA A 178 -45.79 43.05 3.53
CA ALA A 178 -47.13 43.65 3.52
C ALA A 178 -47.08 45.17 3.28
N ILE A 179 -47.49 45.60 2.08
CA ILE A 179 -47.57 47.02 1.72
C ILE A 179 -48.61 47.73 2.59
N LYS A 180 -48.12 48.56 3.53
CA LYS A 180 -48.98 49.36 4.41
C LYS A 180 -49.70 50.45 3.61
N GLY A 181 -50.99 50.61 3.86
CA GLY A 181 -51.82 51.65 3.21
C GLY A 181 -52.68 51.16 2.04
N ILE A 182 -52.69 49.86 1.78
CA ILE A 182 -53.70 49.23 0.92
C ILE A 182 -54.93 48.86 1.77
N TYR A 183 -56.10 49.37 1.36
CA TYR A 183 -57.38 49.21 2.05
C TYR A 183 -58.37 48.55 1.09
N PHE A 184 -59.05 47.54 1.59
CA PHE A 184 -60.12 46.84 0.87
C PHE A 184 -61.49 47.23 1.42
N ASP A 185 -62.54 47.07 0.62
CA ASP A 185 -63.90 47.10 1.15
C ASP A 185 -64.15 45.91 2.06
N PHE A 186 -65.04 46.10 3.05
CA PHE A 186 -65.29 45.08 4.05
C PHE A 186 -65.78 43.77 3.41
N ASN A 187 -65.05 42.68 3.68
CA ASN A 187 -65.32 41.34 3.16
C ASN A 187 -65.38 41.27 1.62
N LYS A 188 -64.59 42.11 0.93
CA LYS A 188 -64.45 42.13 -0.53
C LYS A 188 -62.99 42.27 -0.92
N ASP A 189 -62.66 41.82 -2.12
CA ASP A 189 -61.38 42.00 -2.81
C ASP A 189 -61.28 43.35 -3.55
N THR A 190 -62.28 44.22 -3.42
CA THR A 190 -62.30 45.54 -4.06
C THR A 190 -61.43 46.55 -3.31
N ILE A 191 -60.43 47.11 -3.99
CA ILE A 191 -59.49 48.09 -3.43
C ILE A 191 -60.15 49.48 -3.35
N LYS A 192 -60.03 50.15 -2.19
CA LYS A 192 -60.55 51.51 -2.01
C LYS A 192 -59.70 52.54 -2.77
N PRO A 193 -60.31 53.62 -3.31
CA PRO A 193 -59.58 54.69 -4.01
C PRO A 193 -58.46 55.34 -3.19
N LYS A 194 -58.58 55.34 -1.85
CA LYS A 194 -57.56 55.87 -0.93
C LYS A 194 -56.20 55.18 -1.05
N SER A 195 -56.16 53.96 -1.58
CA SER A 195 -54.93 53.17 -1.76
C SER A 195 -54.21 53.44 -3.07
N LYS A 196 -54.86 54.12 -4.02
CA LYS A 196 -54.30 54.41 -5.34
C LYS A 196 -52.93 55.12 -5.29
N PRO A 197 -52.68 56.14 -4.45
CA PRO A 197 -51.36 56.78 -4.37
C PRO A 197 -50.25 55.87 -3.84
N VAL A 198 -50.58 54.79 -3.13
CA VAL A 198 -49.58 53.79 -2.69
C VAL A 198 -49.29 52.83 -3.82
N LEU A 199 -50.33 52.38 -4.53
CA LEU A 199 -50.20 51.51 -5.70
C LEU A 199 -49.44 52.17 -6.85
N ASP A 200 -49.73 53.43 -7.17
CA ASP A 200 -49.04 54.17 -8.23
C ASP A 200 -47.53 54.30 -7.93
N ARG A 201 -47.16 54.47 -6.64
CA ARG A 201 -45.76 54.47 -6.20
C ARG A 201 -45.11 53.11 -6.33
N ALA A 202 -45.82 52.03 -5.99
CA ALA A 202 -45.31 50.67 -6.15
C ALA A 202 -45.05 50.36 -7.64
N VAL A 203 -46.01 50.67 -8.52
CA VAL A 203 -45.86 50.51 -9.97
C VAL A 203 -44.65 51.28 -10.50
N SER A 204 -44.49 52.55 -10.10
CA SER A 204 -43.35 53.36 -10.52
C SER A 204 -41.99 52.78 -10.09
N VAL A 205 -41.92 52.07 -8.96
CA VAL A 205 -40.70 51.40 -8.52
C VAL A 205 -40.48 50.11 -9.30
N LEU A 206 -41.53 49.35 -9.59
CA LEU A 206 -41.44 48.14 -10.41
C LEU A 206 -41.02 48.44 -11.86
N ASP A 207 -41.50 49.56 -12.42
CA ASP A 207 -41.07 50.04 -13.74
C ASP A 207 -39.58 50.44 -13.78
N GLU A 208 -39.00 50.83 -12.63
CA GLU A 208 -37.57 51.15 -12.51
C GLU A 208 -36.69 49.88 -12.50
N PHE A 209 -37.25 48.72 -12.14
CA PHE A 209 -36.53 47.45 -12.02
C PHE A 209 -37.26 46.32 -12.78
N PRO A 210 -37.23 46.33 -14.13
CA PRO A 210 -38.00 45.40 -14.96
C PRO A 210 -37.52 43.94 -14.91
N SER A 211 -36.33 43.68 -14.36
CA SER A 211 -35.76 42.35 -14.20
C SER A 211 -36.33 41.60 -12.97
N ILE A 212 -37.03 42.30 -12.07
CA ILE A 212 -37.56 41.72 -10.84
C ILE A 212 -38.85 40.95 -11.11
N ARG A 213 -38.90 39.73 -10.58
CA ARG A 213 -40.11 38.90 -10.57
C ARG A 213 -40.73 38.94 -9.17
N ILE A 214 -42.06 39.07 -9.13
CA ILE A 214 -42.83 39.17 -7.88
C ILE A 214 -43.78 37.98 -7.85
N GLU A 215 -43.82 37.28 -6.73
CA GLU A 215 -44.75 36.17 -6.46
C GLU A 215 -45.83 36.56 -5.44
#